data_AF-A0A2V8N413-F1
#
_entry.id   AF-A0A2V8N413-F1
#
_cell.length_a   1.000
_cell.length_b   1.000
_cell.length_c   1.000
_cell.angle_alpha   90.00
_cell.angle_beta   90.00
_cell.angle_gamma   90.00
#
_symmetry.space_group_name_H-M   'P 1'
#
loop_
_entity.id
_entity.type
_entity.pdbx_description
1 polymer ?
#
loop_
_entity_poly.entity_id
_entity_poly.type
_entity_poly.pdbx_seq_one_letter_code
_entity_poly.pdbx_strand_id
1 'polypeptide(L)'
;MPPRIVGHYGPESPTGSGLDFIYPKENRGLADLVVDNGAIISEFPLGTPPSPQNFPIRNRIIAGMALGVTVVEAAEYSGSLITVRFGLEFGREIFAVPGNITSAQSFGPHALIRQGAKLVASWQDVVEELPHSIRERIFAPLVAQMQAVPEPQLDGAEARVWKALSLQEPTSIDTLLAKLPLPTSEVYSALLALEMAEHVRQLPGKKYIRRL
;
A
#
# COMPACT_ATOMS: atom_id res chain seq x y z
N MET A 1 -18.86 -17.83 -5.99
CA MET A 1 -18.14 -16.68 -5.39
C MET A 1 -16.96 -17.23 -4.60
N PRO A 2 -15.71 -16.84 -4.87
CA PRO A 2 -14.63 -17.21 -3.97
C PRO A 2 -14.87 -16.49 -2.63
N PRO A 3 -14.60 -17.12 -1.48
CA PRO A 3 -14.62 -16.40 -0.21
C PRO A 3 -13.58 -15.28 -0.30
N ARG A 4 -14.04 -14.03 -0.23
CA ARG A 4 -13.14 -12.88 -0.08
C ARG A 4 -12.47 -13.07 1.28
N ILE A 5 -11.19 -13.46 1.26
CA ILE A 5 -10.35 -13.47 2.44
C ILE A 5 -10.34 -12.06 3.00
N VAL A 6 -10.75 -11.94 4.25
CA VAL A 6 -11.02 -10.69 4.94
C VAL A 6 -9.74 -10.29 5.65
N GLY A 7 -9.28 -9.08 5.36
CA GLY A 7 -8.04 -8.53 5.89
C GLY A 7 -8.00 -8.61 7.41
N HIS A 8 -6.89 -9.12 7.93
CA HIS A 8 -6.61 -9.08 9.34
C HIS A 8 -6.11 -7.67 9.70
N TYR A 9 -6.91 -6.92 10.47
CA TYR A 9 -6.51 -5.60 10.99
C TYR A 9 -5.85 -5.74 12.36
N GLY A 10 -4.59 -5.30 12.45
CA GLY A 10 -3.88 -4.83 13.65
C GLY A 10 -3.80 -5.76 14.88
N PRO A 11 -3.01 -5.38 15.90
CA PRO A 11 -2.96 -6.06 17.20
C PRO A 11 -4.28 -5.99 18.01
N GLU A 12 -5.34 -5.38 17.46
CA GLU A 12 -6.58 -5.02 18.17
C GLU A 12 -7.85 -5.75 17.67
N SER A 13 -7.72 -6.72 16.76
CA SER A 13 -8.87 -7.54 16.35
C SER A 13 -9.28 -8.50 17.49
N PRO A 14 -10.57 -8.60 17.87
CA PRO A 14 -11.08 -9.59 18.83
C PRO A 14 -10.84 -10.98 18.22
N THR A 15 -10.20 -11.94 18.88
CA THR A 15 -10.97 -13.00 19.54
C THR A 15 -9.98 -13.90 20.29
N GLY A 16 -9.28 -13.35 21.29
CA GLY A 16 -8.77 -14.18 22.40
C GLY A 16 -9.92 -14.74 23.25
N SER A 17 -11.08 -15.02 22.65
CA SER A 17 -12.40 -15.19 23.25
C SER A 17 -13.34 -15.87 22.24
N GLY A 18 -14.48 -16.36 22.72
CA GLY A 18 -15.58 -16.82 21.88
C GLY A 18 -16.16 -15.69 21.03
N LEU A 19 -16.84 -16.04 19.94
CA LEU A 19 -17.43 -15.06 19.00
C LEU A 19 -18.52 -14.18 19.63
N ASP A 20 -19.08 -14.60 20.77
CA ASP A 20 -20.03 -13.86 21.59
C ASP A 20 -19.39 -12.74 22.44
N PHE A 21 -18.06 -12.69 22.52
CA PHE A 21 -17.31 -11.64 23.21
C PHE A 21 -16.43 -10.83 22.24
N ILE A 22 -16.76 -9.55 22.08
CA ILE A 22 -15.93 -8.58 21.35
C ILE A 22 -15.03 -7.82 22.33
N TYR A 23 -13.72 -7.90 22.10
CA TYR A 23 -12.69 -7.22 22.89
C TYR A 23 -11.61 -6.61 21.98
N PRO A 24 -11.17 -5.37 22.24
CA PRO A 24 -11.70 -4.44 23.24
C PRO A 24 -13.16 -4.04 22.91
N LYS A 25 -13.96 -3.66 23.92
CA LYS A 25 -15.41 -3.42 23.76
C LYS A 25 -15.69 -2.26 22.81
N GLU A 26 -14.78 -1.31 22.78
CA GLU A 26 -14.75 -0.12 21.94
C GLU A 26 -14.74 -0.50 20.45
N ASN A 27 -14.20 -1.68 20.10
CA ASN A 27 -14.16 -2.19 18.73
C ASN A 27 -15.47 -2.85 18.27
N ARG A 28 -16.58 -2.73 19.02
CA ARG A 28 -17.86 -3.32 18.63
C ARG A 28 -18.35 -2.81 17.27
N GLY A 29 -18.33 -1.50 17.06
CA GLY A 29 -18.75 -0.93 15.77
C GLY A 29 -17.88 -1.39 14.60
N LEU A 30 -16.57 -1.56 14.84
CA LEU A 30 -15.65 -2.11 13.85
C LEU A 30 -15.95 -3.59 13.56
N ALA A 31 -16.24 -4.39 14.59
CA ALA A 31 -16.59 -5.80 14.44
C ALA A 31 -17.85 -5.96 13.57
N ASP A 32 -18.87 -5.14 13.78
CA ASP A 32 -20.09 -5.18 12.98
C ASP A 32 -19.79 -4.84 11.50
N LEU A 33 -18.97 -3.80 11.22
CA LEU A 33 -18.53 -3.47 9.86
C LEU A 33 -17.75 -4.60 9.16
N VAL A 34 -16.92 -5.33 9.93
CA VAL A 34 -16.16 -6.48 9.44
C VAL A 34 -17.07 -7.64 9.10
N VAL A 35 -18.12 -7.89 9.89
CA VAL A 35 -19.11 -8.94 9.59
C VAL A 35 -19.88 -8.62 8.32
N ASP A 36 -20.25 -7.36 8.09
CA ASP A 36 -20.98 -6.95 6.88
C ASP A 36 -20.18 -7.12 5.58
N ASN A 37 -18.85 -7.01 5.65
CA ASN A 37 -17.97 -7.03 4.48
C ASN A 37 -17.03 -8.24 4.47
N GLY A 38 -17.18 -9.15 5.43
CA GLY A 38 -16.18 -10.14 5.72
C GLY A 38 -16.56 -11.15 6.80
N ALA A 39 -15.65 -11.41 7.73
CA ALA A 39 -15.71 -12.53 8.66
C ALA A 39 -14.82 -12.29 9.88
N ILE A 40 -15.31 -12.72 11.04
CA ILE A 40 -14.55 -12.84 12.28
C ILE A 40 -14.37 -14.33 12.57
N ILE A 41 -13.15 -14.73 12.88
CA ILE A 41 -12.79 -16.12 13.12
C ILE A 41 -12.32 -16.26 14.57
N SER A 42 -12.78 -17.30 15.26
CA SER A 42 -12.28 -17.69 16.57
C SER A 42 -12.19 -19.21 16.66
N GLU A 43 -11.15 -19.69 17.32
CA GLU A 43 -10.99 -21.11 17.69
C GLU A 43 -11.59 -21.42 19.07
N PHE A 44 -11.99 -20.40 19.83
CA PHE A 44 -12.51 -20.56 21.18
C PHE A 44 -14.03 -20.85 21.16
N PRO A 45 -14.53 -21.74 22.04
CA PRO A 45 -15.95 -21.99 22.19
C PRO A 45 -16.72 -20.72 22.55
N LEU A 46 -18.01 -20.70 22.19
CA LEU A 46 -18.93 -19.67 22.69
C LEU A 46 -18.96 -19.67 24.22
N GLY A 47 -19.05 -18.51 24.82
CA GLY A 47 -18.96 -18.33 26.27
C GLY A 47 -17.55 -18.08 26.78
N THR A 48 -16.51 -18.22 25.96
CA THR A 48 -15.12 -18.01 26.39
C THR A 48 -14.81 -16.52 26.51
N PRO A 49 -14.53 -15.98 27.72
CA PRO A 49 -14.20 -14.57 27.87
C PRO A 49 -12.79 -14.26 27.34
N PRO A 50 -12.51 -12.98 27.00
CA PRO A 50 -11.17 -12.56 26.61
C PRO A 50 -10.19 -12.71 27.77
N SER A 51 -9.03 -13.33 27.52
CA SER A 51 -7.96 -13.50 28.51
C SER A 51 -6.60 -13.19 27.90
N PRO A 52 -5.66 -12.53 28.62
CA PRO A 52 -4.32 -12.22 28.12
C PRO A 52 -3.58 -13.42 27.50
N GLN A 53 -3.76 -14.61 28.06
CA GLN A 53 -3.15 -15.85 27.60
C GLN A 53 -3.68 -16.33 26.24
N ASN A 54 -4.88 -15.89 25.84
CA ASN A 54 -5.51 -16.30 24.59
C ASN A 54 -4.99 -15.50 23.39
N PHE A 55 -4.45 -14.29 23.60
CA PHE A 55 -3.96 -13.45 22.49
C PHE A 55 -2.75 -14.06 21.76
N PRO A 56 -1.71 -14.58 22.46
CA PRO A 56 -0.62 -15.30 21.81
C PRO A 56 -1.10 -16.53 21.03
N ILE A 57 -2.10 -17.25 21.55
CA ILE A 57 -2.67 -18.44 20.89
C ILE A 57 -3.31 -18.02 19.57
N ARG A 58 -4.15 -16.98 19.57
CA ARG A 58 -4.80 -16.47 18.36
C ARG A 58 -3.79 -16.00 17.31
N ASN A 59 -2.66 -15.41 17.71
CA ASN A 59 -1.66 -14.87 16.78
C ASN A 59 -1.13 -15.90 15.76
N ARG A 60 -1.15 -17.20 16.11
CA ARG A 60 -0.80 -18.27 15.16
C ARG A 60 -1.79 -18.36 14.00
N ILE A 61 -3.09 -18.11 14.24
CA ILE A 61 -4.13 -18.16 13.21
C ILE A 61 -3.92 -16.99 12.24
N ILE A 62 -3.55 -15.82 12.75
CA ILE A 62 -3.22 -14.64 11.94
C ILE A 62 -2.11 -14.97 10.94
N ALA A 63 -0.97 -15.42 11.46
CA ALA A 63 0.19 -15.75 10.64
C ALA A 63 -0.09 -16.93 9.69
N GLY A 64 -0.84 -17.92 10.15
CA GLY A 64 -1.19 -19.11 9.37
C GLY A 64 -2.08 -18.80 8.18
N MET A 65 -3.04 -17.87 8.32
CA MET A 65 -3.94 -17.47 7.24
C MET A 65 -3.33 -16.41 6.30
N ALA A 66 -2.31 -15.68 6.75
CA ALA A 66 -1.67 -14.65 5.97
C ALA A 66 -0.75 -15.23 4.88
N LEU A 67 -0.55 -14.47 3.80
CA LEU A 67 0.49 -14.74 2.78
C LEU A 67 1.85 -14.17 3.17
N GLY A 68 1.85 -13.18 4.07
CA GLY A 68 3.01 -12.49 4.59
C GLY A 68 2.60 -11.62 5.78
N VAL A 69 3.55 -11.25 6.63
CA VAL A 69 3.30 -10.47 7.85
C VAL A 69 4.06 -9.15 7.78
N THR A 70 3.33 -8.03 7.80
CA THR A 70 3.92 -6.69 7.83
C THR A 70 3.88 -6.10 9.22
N VAL A 71 5.05 -5.71 9.74
CA VAL A 71 5.20 -5.00 11.01
C VAL A 71 5.43 -3.52 10.75
N VAL A 72 4.45 -2.71 11.14
CA VAL A 72 4.54 -1.25 11.02
C VAL A 72 5.24 -0.67 12.24
N GLU A 73 4.83 -1.09 13.44
CA GLU A 73 5.39 -0.65 14.72
C GLU A 73 5.42 -1.80 15.71
N ALA A 74 6.52 -1.92 16.46
CA ALA A 74 6.68 -2.84 17.57
C ALA A 74 7.84 -2.41 18.48
N ALA A 75 7.57 -2.21 19.77
CA ALA A 75 8.61 -2.17 20.79
C ALA A 75 9.32 -3.54 20.95
N GLU A 76 10.45 -3.54 21.65
CA GLU A 76 11.29 -4.73 21.90
C GLU A 76 10.52 -5.93 22.46
N TYR A 77 9.56 -5.71 23.37
CA TYR A 77 8.73 -6.75 23.97
C TYR A 77 7.29 -6.74 23.46
N SER A 78 7.06 -6.29 22.23
CA SER A 78 5.73 -6.22 21.64
C SER A 78 5.14 -7.60 21.34
N GLY A 79 3.85 -7.78 21.66
CA GLY A 79 3.10 -8.98 21.30
C GLY A 79 3.02 -9.23 19.78
N SER A 80 3.18 -8.20 18.95
CA SER A 80 3.24 -8.33 17.50
C SER A 80 4.41 -9.21 17.03
N LEU A 81 5.52 -9.25 17.79
CA LEU A 81 6.67 -10.08 17.47
C LEU A 81 6.39 -11.59 17.63
N ILE A 82 5.35 -11.96 18.39
CA ILE A 82 4.86 -13.34 18.46
C ILE A 82 4.27 -13.75 17.11
N THR A 83 3.49 -12.86 16.47
CA THR A 83 2.92 -13.11 15.14
C THR A 83 4.02 -13.26 14.09
N VAL A 84 5.08 -12.45 14.18
CA VAL A 84 6.26 -12.55 13.30
C VAL A 84 6.94 -13.91 13.46
N ARG A 85 7.14 -14.37 14.70
CA ARG A 85 7.74 -15.68 14.96
C ARG A 85 6.93 -16.80 14.30
N PHE A 86 5.60 -16.80 14.46
CA PHE A 86 4.73 -17.77 13.77
C PHE A 86 4.79 -17.61 12.25
N GLY A 87 4.89 -16.38 11.74
CA GLY A 87 5.08 -16.12 10.30
C GLY A 87 6.33 -16.82 9.77
N LEU A 88 7.46 -16.65 10.44
CA LEU A 88 8.72 -17.33 10.10
C LEU A 88 8.59 -18.86 10.17
N GLU A 89 7.98 -19.39 11.22
CA GLU A 89 7.74 -20.84 11.38
C GLU A 89 6.88 -21.42 10.26
N PHE A 90 5.90 -20.66 9.75
CA PHE A 90 5.05 -21.05 8.63
C PHE A 90 5.67 -20.74 7.25
N GLY A 91 6.90 -20.24 7.20
CA GLY A 91 7.57 -19.86 5.95
C GLY A 91 6.88 -18.70 5.24
N ARG A 92 6.33 -17.74 6.00
CA ARG A 92 5.75 -16.50 5.49
C ARG A 92 6.82 -15.44 5.32
N GLU A 93 6.68 -14.62 4.29
CA GLU A 93 7.52 -13.46 4.11
C GLU A 93 7.25 -12.44 5.21
N ILE A 94 8.32 -11.90 5.80
CA ILE A 94 8.25 -10.91 6.86
C ILE A 94 8.67 -9.56 6.30
N PHE A 95 7.79 -8.59 6.49
CA PHE A 95 7.97 -7.23 6.04
C PHE A 95 8.05 -6.30 7.25
N ALA A 96 8.90 -5.29 7.16
CA ALA A 96 9.08 -4.32 8.23
C ALA A 96 9.16 -2.90 7.66
N VAL A 97 8.34 -2.00 8.23
CA VAL A 97 8.33 -0.59 7.86
C VAL A 97 9.38 0.14 8.71
N PRO A 98 10.37 0.81 8.10
CA PRO A 98 11.37 1.54 8.87
C PRO A 98 10.72 2.75 9.55
N GLY A 99 11.03 2.94 10.85
CA GLY A 99 10.55 4.08 11.63
C GLY A 99 11.69 4.99 12.13
N ASN A 100 11.32 6.04 12.87
CA ASN A 100 12.27 6.94 13.51
C ASN A 100 13.14 6.20 14.54
N ILE A 101 14.46 6.33 14.45
CA ILE A 101 15.42 5.65 15.34
C ILE A 101 15.27 6.00 16.82
N THR A 102 14.68 7.14 17.16
CA THR A 102 14.44 7.55 18.56
C THR A 102 13.12 7.01 19.12
N SER A 103 12.25 6.48 18.27
CA SER A 103 10.99 5.89 18.72
C SER A 103 11.20 4.46 19.21
N ALA A 104 10.75 4.17 20.43
CA ALA A 104 10.76 2.81 20.97
C ALA A 104 9.96 1.83 20.08
N GLN A 105 8.93 2.32 19.38
CA GLN A 105 8.09 1.53 18.48
C GLN A 105 8.80 1.13 17.18
N SER A 106 9.94 1.74 16.85
CA SER A 106 10.73 1.38 15.67
C SER A 106 11.71 0.23 15.94
N PHE A 107 11.89 -0.16 17.21
CA PHE A 107 12.88 -1.18 17.60
C PHE A 107 12.63 -2.51 16.87
N GLY A 108 11.40 -3.00 16.91
CA GLY A 108 10.97 -4.26 16.29
C GLY A 108 11.21 -4.26 14.78
N PRO A 109 10.64 -3.30 14.01
CA PRO A 109 10.92 -3.20 12.58
C PRO A 109 12.42 -3.14 12.25
N HIS A 110 13.21 -2.34 12.96
CA HIS A 110 14.66 -2.26 12.72
C HIS A 110 15.41 -3.55 13.06
N ALA A 111 15.00 -4.27 14.12
CA ALA A 111 15.56 -5.57 14.45
C ALA A 111 15.22 -6.61 13.38
N LEU A 112 13.99 -6.62 12.87
CA LEU A 112 13.54 -7.53 11.83
C LEU A 112 14.27 -7.28 10.50
N ILE A 113 14.44 -6.01 10.10
CA ILE A 113 15.21 -5.64 8.90
C ILE A 113 16.65 -6.16 9.02
N ARG A 114 17.30 -6.00 10.20
CA ARG A 114 18.64 -6.54 10.45
C ARG A 114 18.71 -8.07 10.38
N GLN A 115 17.59 -8.75 10.67
CA GLN A 115 17.47 -10.21 10.60
C GLN A 115 17.07 -10.72 9.20
N GLY A 116 16.90 -9.83 8.22
CA GLY A 116 16.60 -10.19 6.84
C GLY A 116 15.14 -10.02 6.43
N ALA A 117 14.28 -9.41 7.26
CA ALA A 117 12.94 -9.03 6.82
C ALA A 117 13.03 -7.98 5.70
N LYS A 118 12.12 -8.07 4.70
CA LYS A 118 12.06 -7.10 3.61
C LYS A 118 11.66 -5.72 4.15
N LEU A 119 12.49 -4.72 3.87
CA LEU A 119 12.17 -3.32 4.15
C LEU A 119 11.02 -2.86 3.26
N VAL A 120 10.02 -2.22 3.85
CA VAL A 120 8.86 -1.68 3.14
C VAL A 120 8.87 -0.16 3.23
N ALA A 121 9.11 0.50 2.10
CA ALA A 121 8.97 1.95 1.94
C ALA A 121 7.60 2.32 1.34
N SER A 122 6.94 1.38 0.67
CA SER A 122 5.66 1.57 0.00
C SER A 122 4.83 0.29 -0.04
N TRP A 123 3.51 0.39 -0.22
CA TRP A 123 2.65 -0.80 -0.29
C TRP A 123 3.02 -1.73 -1.46
N GLN A 124 3.61 -1.18 -2.51
CA GLN A 124 4.08 -1.92 -3.68
C GLN A 124 5.14 -2.95 -3.31
N ASP A 125 6.05 -2.62 -2.38
CA ASP A 125 7.12 -3.52 -1.92
C ASP A 125 6.55 -4.83 -1.35
N VAL A 126 5.37 -4.77 -0.73
CA VAL A 126 4.65 -5.95 -0.20
C VAL A 126 3.99 -6.72 -1.35
N VAL A 127 3.29 -6.02 -2.24
CA VAL A 127 2.53 -6.64 -3.34
C VAL A 127 3.44 -7.34 -4.36
N GLU A 128 4.67 -6.85 -4.54
CA GLU A 128 5.70 -7.46 -5.38
C GLU A 128 6.17 -8.84 -4.89
N GLU A 129 5.99 -9.15 -3.61
CA GLU A 129 6.31 -10.47 -3.05
C GLU A 129 5.09 -11.42 -3.03
N LEU A 130 3.89 -10.90 -3.32
CA LEU A 130 2.69 -11.74 -3.37
C LEU A 130 2.66 -12.60 -4.65
N PRO A 131 1.96 -13.76 -4.60
CA PRO A 131 1.72 -14.58 -5.78
C PRO A 131 1.19 -13.76 -6.97
N HIS A 132 1.65 -14.11 -8.17
CA HIS A 132 1.34 -13.36 -9.40
C HIS A 132 -0.17 -13.13 -9.61
N SER A 133 -0.99 -14.15 -9.40
CA SER A 133 -2.45 -14.06 -9.54
C SER A 133 -3.12 -13.07 -8.56
N ILE A 134 -2.49 -12.82 -7.41
CA ILE A 134 -2.98 -11.84 -6.42
C ILE A 134 -2.49 -10.45 -6.80
N ARG A 135 -1.23 -10.34 -7.21
CA ARG A 135 -0.63 -9.10 -7.71
C ARG A 135 -1.46 -8.49 -8.84
N GLU A 136 -1.81 -9.28 -9.85
CA GLU A 136 -2.62 -8.83 -10.98
C GLU A 136 -3.99 -8.28 -10.54
N ARG A 137 -4.65 -8.96 -9.60
CA ARG A 137 -5.96 -8.53 -9.08
C ARG A 137 -5.89 -7.21 -8.32
N ILE A 138 -4.78 -6.93 -7.64
CA ILE A 138 -4.56 -5.67 -6.92
C ILE A 138 -4.29 -4.53 -7.91
N PHE A 139 -3.42 -4.75 -8.91
CA PHE A 139 -3.04 -3.71 -9.85
C PHE A 139 -4.08 -3.44 -10.96
N ALA A 140 -4.90 -4.41 -11.35
CA ALA A 140 -5.91 -4.25 -12.41
C ALA A 140 -6.81 -3.00 -12.25
N PRO A 141 -7.45 -2.74 -11.10
CA PRO A 141 -8.27 -1.55 -10.93
C PRO A 141 -7.45 -0.24 -10.92
N LEU A 142 -6.21 -0.25 -10.42
CA LEU A 142 -5.33 0.93 -10.43
C LEU A 142 -4.94 1.32 -11.86
N VAL A 143 -4.60 0.34 -12.69
CA VAL A 143 -4.31 0.57 -14.11
C VAL A 143 -5.54 1.11 -14.84
N ALA A 144 -6.73 0.55 -14.56
CA ALA A 144 -7.98 1.04 -15.15
C ALA A 144 -8.29 2.48 -14.73
N GLN A 145 -8.03 2.87 -13.48
CA GLN A 145 -8.21 4.25 -13.01
C GLN A 145 -7.19 5.21 -13.65
N MET A 146 -5.93 4.80 -13.78
CA MET A 146 -4.90 5.61 -14.46
C MET A 146 -5.21 5.82 -15.95
N GLN A 147 -5.85 4.85 -16.59
CA GLN A 147 -6.32 4.96 -17.97
C GLN A 147 -7.65 5.73 -18.10
N ALA A 148 -8.38 5.91 -17.00
CA ALA A 148 -9.65 6.63 -16.93
C ALA A 148 -9.49 8.11 -16.56
N VAL A 149 -8.26 8.61 -16.33
CA VAL A 149 -8.01 10.05 -16.34
C VAL A 149 -8.37 10.54 -17.73
N PRO A 150 -9.37 11.43 -17.89
CA PRO A 150 -9.72 11.93 -19.21
C PRO A 150 -8.46 12.49 -19.84
N GLU A 151 -8.10 12.03 -21.05
CA GLU A 151 -7.13 12.78 -21.84
C GLU A 151 -7.65 14.22 -21.87
N PRO A 152 -6.84 15.21 -21.44
CA PRO A 152 -7.28 16.59 -21.51
C PRO A 152 -7.69 16.86 -22.96
N GLN A 153 -8.86 17.48 -23.14
CA GLN A 153 -9.36 17.87 -24.47
C GLN A 153 -8.49 19.01 -25.00
N LEU A 154 -7.27 18.65 -25.39
CA LEU A 154 -6.29 19.54 -25.97
C LEU A 154 -6.46 19.49 -27.47
N ASP A 155 -6.40 20.65 -28.11
CA ASP A 155 -6.40 20.78 -29.55
C ASP A 155 -5.05 21.33 -30.05
N GLY A 156 -4.86 21.25 -31.37
CA GLY A 156 -3.72 21.87 -32.05
C GLY A 156 -2.34 21.52 -31.48
N ALA A 157 -1.59 22.56 -31.10
CA ALA A 157 -0.21 22.46 -30.63
C ALA A 157 -0.10 21.84 -29.22
N GLU A 158 -1.08 22.08 -28.35
CA GLU A 158 -1.08 21.60 -26.96
C GLU A 158 -1.14 20.07 -26.91
N ALA A 159 -2.03 19.46 -27.70
CA ALA A 159 -2.14 18.00 -27.78
C ALA A 159 -0.85 17.33 -28.25
N ARG A 160 -0.14 17.95 -29.21
CA ARG A 160 1.11 17.42 -29.77
C ARG A 160 2.26 17.54 -28.78
N VAL A 161 2.38 18.69 -28.11
CA VAL A 161 3.38 18.92 -27.05
C VAL A 161 3.12 17.98 -25.87
N TRP A 162 1.89 17.88 -25.41
CA TRP A 162 1.52 16.99 -24.32
C TRP A 162 1.83 15.52 -24.66
N LYS A 163 1.47 15.05 -25.87
CA LYS A 163 1.78 13.68 -26.34
C LYS A 163 3.28 13.38 -26.42
N ALA A 164 4.12 14.38 -26.69
CA ALA A 164 5.57 14.20 -26.75
C ALA A 164 6.25 14.11 -25.37
N LEU A 165 5.57 14.55 -24.30
CA LEU A 165 6.07 14.46 -22.93
C LEU A 165 5.82 13.08 -22.32
N SER A 166 6.67 12.65 -21.40
CA SER A 166 6.51 11.40 -20.64
C SER A 166 5.93 11.67 -19.24
N LEU A 167 5.27 10.66 -18.67
CA LEU A 167 4.84 10.62 -17.28
C LEU A 167 6.00 10.31 -16.31
N GLN A 168 7.06 9.66 -16.78
CA GLN A 168 8.14 9.15 -15.92
C GLN A 168 9.48 9.86 -16.14
N GLU A 169 9.73 10.37 -17.34
CA GLU A 169 11.03 10.96 -17.70
C GLU A 169 10.92 12.44 -18.09
N PRO A 170 11.65 13.35 -17.40
CA PRO A 170 11.70 14.75 -17.78
C PRO A 170 12.34 14.94 -19.17
N THR A 171 11.61 15.59 -20.07
CA THR A 171 12.08 15.88 -21.44
C THR A 171 12.60 17.33 -21.51
N SER A 172 13.77 17.55 -22.12
CA SER A 172 14.29 18.91 -22.29
C SER A 172 13.55 19.68 -23.39
N ILE A 173 13.49 21.00 -23.26
CA ILE A 173 12.92 21.87 -24.29
C ILE A 173 13.56 21.66 -25.68
N ASP A 174 14.88 21.50 -25.74
CA ASP A 174 15.60 21.29 -27.00
C ASP A 174 15.17 19.99 -27.69
N THR A 175 14.87 18.95 -26.90
CA THR A 175 14.37 17.67 -27.42
C THR A 175 12.96 17.81 -27.99
N LEU A 176 12.11 18.61 -27.34
CA LEU A 176 10.75 18.88 -27.82
C LEU A 176 10.78 19.67 -29.13
N LEU A 177 11.63 20.70 -29.21
CA LEU A 177 11.81 21.51 -30.41
C LEU A 177 12.37 20.71 -31.59
N ALA A 178 13.24 19.73 -31.34
CA ALA A 178 13.77 18.86 -32.38
C ALA A 178 12.77 17.78 -32.86
N LYS A 179 11.89 17.29 -31.97
CA LYS A 179 10.95 16.20 -32.29
C LYS A 179 9.63 16.67 -32.89
N LEU A 180 9.19 17.88 -32.56
CA LEU A 180 7.87 18.37 -32.96
C LEU A 180 7.95 19.19 -34.26
N PRO A 181 7.10 18.91 -35.26
CA PRO A 181 7.00 19.73 -36.46
C PRO A 181 6.14 20.97 -36.19
N LEU A 182 6.54 21.77 -35.20
CA LEU A 182 5.85 22.99 -34.76
C LEU A 182 6.86 24.14 -34.67
N PRO A 183 6.44 25.39 -34.96
CA PRO A 183 7.27 26.56 -34.71
C PRO A 183 7.66 26.65 -33.23
N THR A 184 8.89 27.13 -32.95
CA THR A 184 9.40 27.31 -31.60
C THR A 184 8.45 28.11 -30.69
N SER A 185 7.82 29.15 -31.23
CA SER A 185 6.84 29.98 -30.52
C SER A 185 5.58 29.21 -30.11
N GLU A 186 5.10 28.30 -30.95
CA GLU A 186 3.93 27.46 -30.63
C GLU A 186 4.26 26.45 -29.55
N VAL A 187 5.46 25.87 -29.56
CA VAL A 187 5.90 24.93 -28.50
C VAL A 187 5.97 25.62 -27.14
N TYR A 188 6.55 26.84 -27.06
CA TYR A 188 6.59 27.60 -25.81
C TYR A 188 5.19 28.03 -25.34
N SER A 189 4.32 28.46 -26.25
CA SER A 189 2.95 28.88 -25.91
C SER A 189 2.13 27.69 -25.38
N ALA A 190 2.23 26.53 -26.04
CA ALA A 190 1.57 25.30 -25.61
C ALA A 190 2.11 24.80 -24.26
N LEU A 191 3.42 24.86 -24.02
CA LEU A 191 3.99 24.48 -22.72
C LEU A 191 3.49 25.38 -21.59
N LEU A 192 3.39 26.69 -21.84
CA LEU A 192 2.86 27.65 -20.86
C LEU A 192 1.39 27.36 -20.56
N ALA A 193 0.56 27.14 -21.59
CA ALA A 193 -0.86 26.80 -21.42
C ALA A 193 -1.04 25.49 -20.63
N LEU A 194 -0.26 24.46 -20.97
CA LEU A 194 -0.27 23.16 -20.27
C LEU A 194 0.23 23.25 -18.82
N GLU A 195 1.18 24.14 -18.54
CA GLU A 195 1.65 24.42 -17.17
C GLU A 195 0.59 25.16 -16.36
N MET A 196 -0.07 26.16 -16.94
CA MET A 196 -1.18 26.88 -16.30
C MET A 196 -2.40 25.99 -16.03
N ALA A 197 -2.68 25.03 -16.93
CA ALA A 197 -3.73 24.03 -16.76
C ALA A 197 -3.31 22.86 -15.85
N GLU A 198 -2.12 22.93 -15.24
CA GLU A 198 -1.53 21.89 -14.39
C GLU A 198 -1.37 20.50 -15.04
N HIS A 199 -1.37 20.40 -16.37
CA HIS A 199 -1.13 19.14 -17.10
C HIS A 199 0.35 18.80 -17.28
N VAL A 200 1.23 19.80 -17.13
CA VAL A 200 2.69 19.67 -17.25
C VAL A 200 3.35 20.44 -16.11
N ARG A 201 4.52 19.97 -15.68
CA ARG A 201 5.34 20.66 -14.68
C ARG A 201 6.72 20.97 -15.23
N GLN A 202 7.18 22.21 -15.08
CA GLN A 202 8.56 22.58 -15.33
C GLN A 202 9.46 22.18 -14.15
N LEU A 203 10.60 21.56 -14.47
CA LEU A 203 11.68 21.20 -13.55
C LEU A 203 12.92 22.07 -13.82
N PRO A 204 13.86 22.15 -12.86
CA PRO A 204 15.12 22.86 -13.05
C PRO A 204 15.84 22.43 -14.34
N GLY A 205 16.41 23.40 -15.07
CA GLY A 205 17.09 23.15 -16.34
C GLY A 205 16.18 23.07 -17.56
N LYS A 206 15.01 23.74 -17.53
CA LYS A 206 14.03 23.78 -18.65
C LYS A 206 13.61 22.39 -19.13
N LYS A 207 13.39 21.49 -18.18
CA LYS A 207 12.83 20.16 -18.43
C LYS A 207 11.36 20.15 -18.05
N TYR A 208 10.57 19.39 -18.79
CA TYR A 208 9.13 19.28 -18.60
C TYR A 208 8.73 17.82 -18.42
N ILE A 209 7.78 17.56 -17.53
CA ILE A 209 7.20 16.22 -17.29
C ILE A 209 5.67 16.35 -17.19
N ARG A 210 4.93 15.33 -17.63
CA ARG A 210 3.48 15.33 -17.44
C ARG A 210 3.13 15.27 -15.96
N ARG A 211 2.05 15.95 -15.59
CA ARG A 211 1.45 15.89 -14.26
C ARG A 211 0.15 15.09 -14.34
N LEU A 212 -0.06 14.23 -13.35
CA LEU A 212 -1.31 13.48 -13.14
C LEU A 212 -2.36 14.38 -12.49
#